data_AF-A0A2W5GQ35-F1
#
_entry.id   AF-A0A2W5GQ35-F1
#
_cell.length_a   1.000
_cell.length_b   1.000
_cell.length_c   1.000
_cell.angle_alpha   90.00
_cell.angle_beta   90.00
_cell.angle_gamma   90.00
#
_symmetry.space_group_name_H-M   'P 1'
#
loop_
_entity.id
_entity.type
_entity.pdbx_description
1 polymer ?
#
loop_
_entity_poly.entity_id
_entity_poly.type
_entity_poly.pdbx_seq_one_letter_code
_entity_poly.pdbx_strand_id
1 'polypeptide(L)'
;QTGREYFNQRQILKCLEICKTIDNETGITILQETHRNKWSYGLHTVHPMLEKYQMFDLTLDLSHWFCVSESYLEDQWEKLKLVIDRTQHIHARIGHMEGAQVFDPRLFEYQEALQAHLKIWDLWINNRKLAGFENTTITPEFGPQPYLTRGKRNIDLLEEQWNLNLWMKDFLEKRYNPETNET
;
A
#
# COMPACT_ATOMS: atom_id res chain seq x y z
N GLN A 1 6.86 3.96 -10.13
CA GLN A 1 5.61 3.44 -10.73
C GLN A 1 5.73 3.40 -12.25
N THR A 2 5.52 2.25 -12.90
CA THR A 2 5.56 2.14 -14.38
C THR A 2 4.24 1.61 -14.94
N GLY A 3 4.05 1.77 -16.25
CA GLY A 3 2.90 1.25 -17.00
C GLY A 3 1.56 1.93 -16.69
N ARG A 4 0.64 1.90 -17.65
CA ARG A 4 -0.75 2.33 -17.47
C ARG A 4 -1.67 1.13 -17.45
N GLU A 5 -2.82 1.28 -16.79
CA GLU A 5 -3.94 0.35 -16.72
C GLU A 5 -4.39 -0.22 -18.07
N TYR A 6 -4.19 0.54 -19.17
CA TYR A 6 -4.52 0.12 -20.53
C TYR A 6 -3.36 -0.55 -21.28
N PHE A 7 -2.19 -0.73 -20.66
CA PHE A 7 -1.07 -1.41 -21.30
C PHE A 7 -1.34 -2.92 -21.37
N ASN A 8 -1.02 -3.54 -22.51
CA ASN A 8 -1.07 -4.99 -22.61
C ASN A 8 0.14 -5.64 -21.91
N GLN A 9 0.06 -6.96 -21.69
CA GLN A 9 1.11 -7.71 -21.00
C GLN A 9 2.50 -7.52 -21.61
N ARG A 10 2.64 -7.47 -22.94
CA ARG A 10 3.94 -7.25 -23.59
C ARG A 10 4.52 -5.88 -23.25
N GLN A 11 3.69 -4.84 -23.24
CA GLN A 11 4.12 -3.49 -22.86
C GLN A 11 4.51 -3.41 -21.38
N ILE A 12 3.74 -4.07 -20.51
CA ILE A 12 4.05 -4.15 -19.07
C ILE A 12 5.40 -4.84 -18.86
N LEU A 13 5.62 -6.00 -19.48
CA LEU A 13 6.88 -6.75 -19.35
C LEU A 13 8.08 -5.91 -19.78
N LYS A 14 7.99 -5.19 -20.90
CA LYS A 14 9.06 -4.27 -21.32
C LYS A 14 9.36 -3.20 -20.27
N CYS A 15 8.34 -2.65 -19.62
CA CYS A 15 8.55 -1.66 -18.54
C CYS A 15 9.27 -2.29 -17.34
N LEU A 16 8.87 -3.51 -16.95
CA LEU A 16 9.47 -4.24 -15.84
C LEU A 16 10.92 -4.67 -16.14
N GLU A 17 11.21 -5.11 -17.36
CA GLU A 17 12.55 -5.46 -17.84
C GLU A 17 13.50 -4.25 -17.78
N ILE A 18 13.03 -3.07 -18.20
CA ILE A 18 13.79 -1.82 -18.08
C ILE A 18 14.07 -1.50 -16.60
N CYS A 19 13.05 -1.61 -15.73
CA CYS A 19 13.25 -1.40 -14.29
C CYS A 19 14.28 -2.38 -13.73
N LYS A 20 14.19 -3.66 -14.09
CA LYS A 20 15.12 -4.67 -13.60
C LYS A 20 16.55 -4.45 -14.10
N THR A 21 16.69 -3.95 -15.33
CA THR A 21 18.00 -3.58 -15.88
C THR A 21 18.63 -2.45 -15.08
N ILE A 22 17.89 -1.37 -14.82
CA ILE A 22 18.35 -0.23 -14.01
C ILE A 22 18.66 -0.66 -12.57
N ASP A 23 17.81 -1.49 -11.96
CA ASP A 23 18.05 -2.07 -10.63
C ASP A 23 19.38 -2.82 -10.58
N ASN A 24 19.65 -3.70 -11.56
CA ASN A 24 20.91 -4.44 -11.63
C ASN A 24 22.13 -3.55 -11.91
N GLU A 25 21.99 -2.52 -12.75
CA GLU A 25 23.11 -1.62 -13.12
C GLU A 25 23.49 -0.65 -12.00
N THR A 26 22.49 -0.19 -11.24
CA THR A 26 22.68 0.84 -10.19
C THR A 26 22.79 0.26 -8.79
N GLY A 27 22.31 -0.97 -8.58
CA GLY A 27 22.12 -1.56 -7.25
C GLY A 27 20.96 -0.95 -6.46
N ILE A 28 20.14 -0.08 -7.08
CA ILE A 28 19.00 0.58 -6.43
C ILE A 28 17.72 -0.16 -6.81
N THR A 29 17.10 -0.82 -5.81
CA THR A 29 15.85 -1.57 -6.01
C THR A 29 14.70 -0.67 -6.45
N ILE A 30 14.05 -1.07 -7.56
CA ILE A 30 12.85 -0.40 -8.09
C ILE A 30 11.61 -1.23 -7.76
N LEU A 31 10.78 -0.70 -6.87
CA LEU A 31 9.51 -1.30 -6.48
C LEU A 31 8.35 -0.81 -7.37
N GLN A 32 7.40 -1.70 -7.65
CA GLN A 32 6.17 -1.36 -8.36
C GLN A 32 5.03 -1.14 -7.36
N GLU A 33 4.51 0.07 -7.32
CA GLU A 33 3.37 0.38 -6.45
C GLU A 33 2.06 -0.21 -6.98
N THR A 34 1.22 -0.74 -6.10
CA THR A 34 -0.17 -1.09 -6.42
C THR A 34 -1.01 0.18 -6.50
N HIS A 35 -1.37 0.63 -7.71
CA HIS A 35 -2.05 1.91 -7.88
C HIS A 35 -3.12 1.85 -8.96
N ARG A 36 -4.32 2.38 -8.69
CA ARG A 36 -5.52 2.27 -9.57
C ARG A 36 -5.39 2.87 -10.97
N ASN A 37 -4.32 3.62 -11.20
CA ASN A 37 -3.98 4.27 -12.48
C ASN A 37 -2.86 3.54 -13.26
N LYS A 38 -2.26 2.52 -12.67
CA LYS A 38 -1.13 1.79 -13.24
C LYS A 38 -1.59 0.40 -13.65
N TRP A 39 -0.75 -0.35 -14.37
CA TRP A 39 -1.08 -1.74 -14.71
C TRP A 39 -1.34 -2.61 -13.48
N SER A 40 -0.76 -2.21 -12.34
CA SER A 40 -0.92 -2.81 -11.02
C SER A 40 -2.22 -2.39 -10.31
N TYR A 41 -3.28 -2.03 -11.04
CA TYR A 41 -4.52 -1.47 -10.49
C TYR A 41 -5.36 -2.46 -9.68
N GLY A 42 -5.15 -3.77 -9.82
CA GLY A 42 -5.92 -4.77 -9.09
C GLY A 42 -5.20 -6.10 -8.90
N LEU A 43 -5.61 -6.84 -7.87
CA LEU A 43 -5.06 -8.14 -7.49
C LEU A 43 -5.12 -9.16 -8.64
N HIS A 44 -6.24 -9.21 -9.37
CA HIS A 44 -6.43 -10.12 -10.49
C HIS A 44 -5.47 -9.86 -11.67
N THR A 45 -4.91 -8.65 -11.79
CA THR A 45 -3.93 -8.29 -12.81
C THR A 45 -2.50 -8.56 -12.35
N VAL A 46 -2.21 -8.31 -11.07
CA VAL A 46 -0.85 -8.45 -10.52
C VAL A 46 -0.50 -9.89 -10.15
N HIS A 47 -1.44 -10.66 -9.58
CA HIS A 47 -1.16 -12.02 -9.12
C HIS A 47 -0.57 -12.93 -10.21
N PRO A 48 -1.16 -13.03 -11.43
CA PRO A 48 -0.61 -13.90 -12.48
C PRO A 48 0.80 -13.47 -12.93
N MET A 49 1.12 -12.18 -12.80
CA MET A 49 2.44 -11.65 -13.14
C MET A 49 3.49 -12.05 -12.08
N LEU A 50 3.13 -12.02 -10.79
CA LEU A 50 4.02 -12.47 -9.71
C LEU A 50 4.27 -13.98 -9.76
N GLU A 51 3.25 -14.79 -10.08
CA GLU A 51 3.40 -16.24 -10.21
C GLU A 51 4.38 -16.62 -11.32
N LYS A 52 4.38 -15.85 -12.41
CA LYS A 52 5.16 -16.16 -13.60
C LYS A 52 6.54 -15.50 -13.63
N TYR A 53 6.71 -14.33 -13.01
CA TYR A 53 7.92 -13.53 -13.14
C TYR A 53 8.44 -13.09 -11.77
N GLN A 54 9.68 -13.47 -11.46
CA GLN A 54 10.37 -13.09 -10.22
C GLN A 54 11.15 -11.76 -10.33
N MET A 55 10.99 -11.01 -11.43
CA MET A 55 11.86 -9.88 -11.76
C MET A 55 11.49 -8.55 -11.09
N PHE A 56 10.43 -8.50 -10.29
CA PHE A 56 9.97 -7.27 -9.63
C PHE A 56 9.33 -7.56 -8.29
N ASP A 57 9.43 -6.58 -7.40
CA ASP A 57 8.80 -6.57 -6.08
C ASP A 57 7.85 -5.36 -5.94
N LEU A 58 7.04 -5.36 -4.88
CA LEU A 58 5.95 -4.40 -4.73
C LEU A 58 6.16 -3.38 -3.62
N THR A 59 5.61 -2.20 -3.86
CA THR A 59 5.13 -1.31 -2.81
C THR A 59 3.62 -1.48 -2.71
N LEU A 60 3.13 -1.89 -1.54
CA LEU A 60 1.71 -2.17 -1.36
C LEU A 60 0.99 -0.93 -0.81
N ASP A 61 0.13 -0.37 -1.63
CA ASP A 61 -0.97 0.53 -1.25
C ASP A 61 -2.30 -0.19 -1.48
N LEU A 62 -2.91 -0.68 -0.41
CA LEU A 62 -4.18 -1.39 -0.44
C LEU A 62 -5.37 -0.48 -0.74
N SER A 63 -5.26 0.81 -0.42
CA SER A 63 -6.36 1.76 -0.56
C SER A 63 -6.86 1.84 -2.00
N HIS A 64 -5.95 1.66 -2.96
CA HIS A 64 -6.27 1.60 -4.38
C HIS A 64 -7.00 0.33 -4.77
N TRP A 65 -6.59 -0.83 -4.27
CA TRP A 65 -7.21 -2.10 -4.63
C TRP A 65 -8.58 -2.29 -3.99
N PHE A 66 -8.78 -1.79 -2.77
CA PHE A 66 -10.10 -1.82 -2.14
C PHE A 66 -11.12 -1.02 -2.94
N CYS A 67 -10.73 0.17 -3.41
CA CYS A 67 -11.57 0.99 -4.27
C CYS A 67 -11.83 0.35 -5.64
N VAL A 68 -10.85 -0.31 -6.25
CA VAL A 68 -11.03 -0.98 -7.56
C VAL A 68 -11.89 -2.25 -7.44
N SER A 69 -11.76 -2.98 -6.34
CA SER A 69 -12.46 -4.24 -6.13
C SER A 69 -13.85 -4.09 -5.53
N GLU A 70 -14.18 -2.89 -5.03
CA GLU A 70 -15.37 -2.63 -4.20
C GLU A 70 -15.51 -3.66 -3.05
N SER A 71 -14.38 -4.10 -2.49
CA SER A 71 -14.29 -5.07 -1.39
C SER A 71 -12.97 -4.91 -0.62
N TYR A 72 -12.83 -5.54 0.55
CA TYR A 72 -11.55 -5.63 1.26
C TYR A 72 -10.76 -6.89 0.88
N LEU A 73 -11.03 -7.46 -0.29
CA LEU A 73 -10.35 -8.63 -0.90
C LEU A 73 -10.46 -9.94 -0.09
N GLU A 74 -11.46 -10.06 0.77
CA GLU A 74 -11.64 -11.23 1.65
C GLU A 74 -11.83 -12.53 0.88
N ASP A 75 -12.52 -12.46 -0.26
CA ASP A 75 -12.78 -13.56 -1.18
C ASP A 75 -11.54 -13.97 -2.01
N GLN A 76 -10.49 -13.16 -1.99
CA GLN A 76 -9.24 -13.37 -2.72
C GLN A 76 -8.03 -13.56 -1.80
N TRP A 77 -8.26 -13.83 -0.51
CA TRP A 77 -7.23 -13.91 0.53
C TRP A 77 -6.04 -14.80 0.17
N GLU A 78 -6.29 -15.98 -0.40
CA GLU A 78 -5.20 -16.91 -0.78
C GLU A 78 -4.28 -16.33 -1.85
N LYS A 79 -4.82 -15.59 -2.82
CA LYS A 79 -4.03 -14.90 -3.85
C LYS A 79 -3.29 -13.70 -3.24
N LEU A 80 -3.93 -12.99 -2.32
CA LEU A 80 -3.34 -11.83 -1.66
C LEU A 80 -2.08 -12.19 -0.86
N LYS A 81 -1.99 -13.41 -0.30
CA LYS A 81 -0.79 -13.87 0.42
C LYS A 81 0.49 -13.80 -0.41
N LEU A 82 0.45 -14.13 -1.70
CA LEU A 82 1.62 -14.02 -2.58
C LEU A 82 2.03 -12.56 -2.79
N VAL A 83 1.06 -11.65 -2.94
CA VAL A 83 1.33 -10.22 -3.05
C VAL A 83 1.98 -9.70 -1.78
N ILE A 84 1.46 -10.10 -0.61
CA ILE A 84 2.01 -9.73 0.70
C ILE A 84 3.45 -10.21 0.83
N ASP A 85 3.74 -11.45 0.45
CA ASP A 85 5.10 -12.01 0.46
C ASP A 85 6.07 -11.25 -0.46
N ARG A 86 5.60 -10.83 -1.63
CA ARG A 86 6.37 -10.06 -2.63
C ARG A 86 6.38 -8.55 -2.38
N THR A 87 5.92 -8.09 -1.21
CA THR A 87 5.90 -6.67 -0.82
C THR A 87 7.13 -6.30 0.00
N GLN A 88 7.82 -5.24 -0.38
CA GLN A 88 9.03 -4.74 0.29
C GLN A 88 8.79 -3.42 1.04
N HIS A 89 7.73 -2.69 0.68
CA HIS A 89 7.37 -1.40 1.28
C HIS A 89 5.85 -1.23 1.33
N ILE A 90 5.33 -0.48 2.29
CA ILE A 90 3.90 -0.16 2.40
C ILE A 90 3.69 1.35 2.33
N HIS A 91 2.68 1.77 1.58
CA HIS A 91 2.06 3.07 1.78
C HIS A 91 0.81 2.91 2.65
N ALA A 92 0.80 3.61 3.78
CA ALA A 92 -0.18 3.45 4.86
C ALA A 92 -1.29 4.50 4.82
N ARG A 93 -1.83 4.77 3.63
CA ARG A 93 -3.13 5.44 3.51
C ARG A 93 -4.25 4.45 3.80
N ILE A 94 -5.31 4.89 4.48
CA ILE A 94 -6.51 4.08 4.67
C ILE A 94 -7.53 4.46 3.61
N GLY A 95 -7.87 3.52 2.73
CA GLY A 95 -9.00 3.62 1.80
C GLY A 95 -10.21 2.79 2.25
N HIS A 96 -11.28 2.84 1.47
CA HIS A 96 -12.46 2.00 1.60
C HIS A 96 -12.97 1.60 0.21
N MET A 97 -14.03 0.79 0.15
CA MET A 97 -14.55 0.20 -1.10
C MET A 97 -14.97 1.23 -2.15
N GLU A 98 -15.27 2.47 -1.73
CA GLU A 98 -15.75 3.56 -2.59
C GLU A 98 -14.71 4.68 -2.79
N GLY A 99 -13.51 4.55 -2.21
CA GLY A 99 -12.52 5.62 -2.27
C GLY A 99 -11.16 5.24 -1.69
N ALA A 100 -10.09 5.70 -2.33
CA ALA A 100 -8.72 5.41 -1.90
C ALA A 100 -8.28 6.21 -0.63
N GLN A 101 -9.13 7.05 -0.06
CA GLN A 101 -8.83 7.75 1.19
C GLN A 101 -10.10 7.96 2.01
N VAL A 102 -10.08 7.50 3.26
CA VAL A 102 -11.11 7.84 4.26
C VAL A 102 -10.98 9.30 4.68
N PHE A 103 -12.07 9.90 5.13
CA PHE A 103 -12.03 11.28 5.62
C PHE A 103 -11.07 11.41 6.81
N ASP A 104 -11.17 10.51 7.80
CA ASP A 104 -10.32 10.48 8.99
C ASP A 104 -10.29 9.06 9.58
N PRO A 105 -9.14 8.36 9.58
CA PRO A 105 -9.04 6.97 10.06
C PRO A 105 -9.31 6.81 11.56
N ARG A 106 -9.42 7.90 12.33
CA ARG A 106 -9.74 7.89 13.77
C ARG A 106 -11.22 7.73 14.04
N LEU A 107 -12.09 8.00 13.07
CA LEU A 107 -13.54 7.96 13.27
C LEU A 107 -14.07 6.52 13.25
N PHE A 108 -15.06 6.26 14.10
CA PHE A 108 -15.69 4.95 14.26
C PHE A 108 -16.23 4.37 12.94
N GLU A 109 -16.80 5.21 12.08
CA GLU A 109 -17.34 4.81 10.77
C GLU A 109 -16.29 4.25 9.80
N TYR A 110 -15.00 4.52 10.03
CA TYR A 110 -13.89 3.98 9.23
C TYR A 110 -13.12 2.86 9.94
N GLN A 111 -13.62 2.36 11.08
CA GLN A 111 -12.95 1.32 11.84
C GLN A 111 -12.81 0.03 11.03
N GLU A 112 -13.82 -0.35 10.27
CA GLU A 112 -13.76 -1.55 9.40
C GLU A 112 -12.63 -1.44 8.36
N ALA A 113 -12.58 -0.31 7.65
CA ALA A 113 -11.52 -0.01 6.69
C ALA A 113 -10.13 -0.06 7.34
N LEU A 114 -9.96 0.57 8.51
CA LEU A 114 -8.70 0.52 9.25
C LEU A 114 -8.31 -0.92 9.63
N GLN A 115 -9.25 -1.73 10.15
CA GLN A 115 -8.97 -3.12 10.52
C GLN A 115 -8.63 -4.00 9.31
N ALA A 116 -9.26 -3.77 8.16
CA ALA A 116 -8.95 -4.49 6.93
C ALA A 116 -7.48 -4.24 6.49
N HIS A 117 -7.02 -2.98 6.53
CA HIS A 117 -5.62 -2.64 6.26
C HIS A 117 -4.69 -3.29 7.28
N LEU A 118 -4.99 -3.13 8.58
CA LEU A 118 -4.16 -3.67 9.67
C LEU A 118 -3.99 -5.19 9.59
N LYS A 119 -5.06 -5.94 9.31
CA LYS A 119 -4.98 -7.40 9.14
C LYS A 119 -3.94 -7.82 8.11
N ILE A 120 -3.83 -7.08 7.00
CA ILE A 120 -2.87 -7.37 5.93
C ILE A 120 -1.48 -6.91 6.32
N TRP A 121 -1.35 -5.71 6.90
CA TRP A 121 -0.07 -5.18 7.35
C TRP A 121 0.54 -6.02 8.48
N ASP A 122 -0.26 -6.54 9.39
CA ASP A 122 0.18 -7.46 10.45
C ASP A 122 0.78 -8.73 9.85
N LEU A 123 0.12 -9.32 8.84
CA LEU A 123 0.63 -10.49 8.14
C LEU A 123 1.94 -10.17 7.41
N TRP A 124 2.01 -9.01 6.75
CA TRP A 124 3.24 -8.57 6.10
C TRP A 124 4.39 -8.41 7.10
N ILE A 125 4.19 -7.68 8.20
CA ILE A 125 5.20 -7.50 9.25
C ILE A 125 5.65 -8.85 9.81
N ASN A 126 4.72 -9.77 10.07
CA ASN A 126 5.05 -11.10 10.57
C ASN A 126 5.91 -11.88 9.55
N ASN A 127 5.55 -11.86 8.27
CA ASN A 127 6.33 -12.51 7.22
C ASN A 127 7.75 -11.92 7.12
N ARG A 128 7.88 -10.59 7.20
CA ARG A 128 9.18 -9.89 7.21
C ARG A 128 10.05 -10.34 8.40
N LYS A 129 9.47 -10.42 9.60
CA LYS A 129 10.16 -10.91 10.81
C LYS A 129 10.61 -12.36 10.66
N LEU A 130 9.73 -13.25 10.19
CA LEU A 130 10.05 -14.67 9.97
C LEU A 130 11.13 -14.87 8.90
N ALA A 131 11.17 -14.01 7.88
CA ALA A 131 12.22 -14.00 6.86
C ALA A 131 13.54 -13.36 7.32
N GLY A 132 13.63 -12.90 8.58
CA GLY A 132 14.85 -12.37 9.17
C GLY A 132 15.17 -10.92 8.79
N PHE A 133 14.20 -10.14 8.31
CA PHE A 133 14.41 -8.71 8.07
C PHE A 133 14.48 -7.96 9.41
N GLU A 134 15.61 -7.29 9.65
CA GLU A 134 15.80 -6.46 10.85
C GLU A 134 14.95 -5.19 10.82
N ASN A 135 14.75 -4.63 9.62
CA ASN A 135 14.03 -3.38 9.43
C ASN A 135 13.07 -3.49 8.24
N THR A 136 12.00 -2.70 8.30
CA THR A 136 11.07 -2.51 7.20
C THR A 136 10.60 -1.06 7.18
N THR A 137 10.08 -0.61 6.05
CA THR A 137 9.69 0.78 5.84
C THR A 137 8.21 0.87 5.53
N ILE A 138 7.54 1.85 6.14
CA ILE A 138 6.13 2.18 5.92
C ILE A 138 6.02 3.70 5.80
N THR A 139 5.33 4.18 4.78
CA THR A 139 5.12 5.62 4.55
C THR A 139 3.65 5.97 4.82
N PRO A 140 3.32 6.74 5.87
CA PRO A 140 2.03 7.40 5.97
C PRO A 140 1.80 8.30 4.76
N GLU A 141 0.67 8.11 4.07
CA GLU A 141 0.47 8.73 2.76
C GLU A 141 -0.89 9.43 2.62
N PHE A 142 -1.47 9.99 3.69
CA PHE A 142 -2.68 10.81 3.54
C PHE A 142 -2.39 11.99 2.58
N GLY A 143 -3.11 12.00 1.46
CA GLY A 143 -2.92 12.91 0.35
C GLY A 143 -3.68 14.24 0.55
N PRO A 144 -3.27 15.28 -0.19
CA PRO A 144 -3.91 16.59 -0.12
C PRO A 144 -5.27 16.57 -0.82
N GLN A 145 -5.92 17.72 -0.94
CA GLN A 145 -7.08 17.89 -1.83
C GLN A 145 -6.74 17.38 -3.25
N PRO A 146 -7.64 16.62 -3.93
CA PRO A 146 -9.04 16.35 -3.57
C PRO A 146 -9.28 15.15 -2.64
N TYR A 147 -8.26 14.37 -2.26
CA TYR A 147 -8.47 13.25 -1.33
C TYR A 147 -8.92 13.73 0.05
N LEU A 148 -8.26 14.78 0.55
CA LEU A 148 -8.67 15.42 1.80
C LEU A 148 -9.77 16.45 1.54
N THR A 149 -11.01 16.03 1.80
CA THR A 149 -12.19 16.90 1.66
C THR A 149 -12.35 17.82 2.86
N ARG A 150 -12.83 19.06 2.63
CA ARG A 150 -13.05 20.05 3.70
C ARG A 150 -14.14 19.62 4.67
N GLY A 151 -15.24 19.06 4.17
CA GLY A 151 -16.39 18.70 5.00
C GLY A 151 -16.77 19.81 5.98
N LYS A 152 -16.90 19.45 7.27
CA LYS A 152 -17.15 20.39 8.39
C LYS A 152 -15.89 20.75 9.18
N ARG A 153 -14.69 20.53 8.63
CA ARG A 153 -13.43 20.83 9.32
C ARG A 153 -13.27 22.34 9.50
N ASN A 154 -12.93 22.74 10.72
CA ASN A 154 -12.57 24.13 11.04
C ASN A 154 -11.05 24.39 10.99
N ILE A 155 -10.25 23.36 10.74
CA ILE A 155 -8.79 23.40 10.58
C ILE A 155 -8.39 23.57 9.11
N ASP A 156 -7.23 24.16 8.85
CA ASP A 156 -6.64 24.20 7.51
C ASP A 156 -6.39 22.78 6.95
N LEU A 157 -6.51 22.60 5.63
CA LEU A 157 -6.37 21.27 5.03
C LEU A 157 -4.93 20.78 4.95
N LEU A 158 -3.96 21.68 4.78
CA LEU A 158 -2.56 21.29 4.80
C LEU A 158 -2.15 20.86 6.21
N GLU A 159 -2.57 21.62 7.22
CA GLU A 159 -2.36 21.29 8.62
C GLU A 159 -3.03 19.96 8.98
N GLU A 160 -4.26 19.73 8.55
CA GLU A 160 -4.94 18.47 8.80
C GLU A 160 -4.29 17.28 8.08
N GLN A 161 -3.84 17.46 6.83
CA GLN A 161 -3.11 16.42 6.11
C GLN A 161 -1.86 16.00 6.89
N TRP A 162 -1.12 16.97 7.43
CA TRP A 162 0.02 16.72 8.29
C TRP A 162 -0.37 15.96 9.56
N ASN A 163 -1.43 16.39 10.25
CA ASN A 163 -1.93 15.75 11.47
C ASN A 163 -2.35 14.29 11.25
N LEU A 164 -2.98 13.99 10.10
CA LEU A 164 -3.36 12.62 9.74
C LEU A 164 -2.15 11.73 9.50
N ASN A 165 -1.13 12.25 8.80
CA ASN A 165 0.11 11.50 8.56
C ASN A 165 0.92 11.28 9.83
N LEU A 166 1.02 12.29 10.71
CA LEU A 166 1.64 12.14 12.02
C LEU A 166 0.92 11.12 12.88
N TRP A 167 -0.42 11.21 12.96
CA TRP A 167 -1.21 10.25 13.72
C TRP A 167 -1.00 8.82 13.21
N MET A 168 -0.98 8.63 11.89
CA MET A 168 -0.76 7.30 11.30
C MET A 168 0.66 6.78 11.61
N LYS A 169 1.69 7.65 11.54
CA LYS A 169 3.06 7.28 11.95
C LYS A 169 3.07 6.78 13.39
N ASP A 170 2.57 7.58 14.32
CA ASP A 170 2.60 7.27 15.76
C ASP A 170 1.78 6.01 16.08
N PHE A 171 0.62 5.85 15.42
CA PHE A 171 -0.23 4.68 15.57
C PHE A 171 0.47 3.39 15.14
N LEU A 172 1.14 3.39 13.98
CA LEU A 172 1.87 2.22 13.47
C LEU A 172 3.15 1.95 14.25
N GLU A 173 3.86 2.99 14.66
CA GLU A 173 5.05 2.88 15.52
C GLU A 173 4.68 2.23 16.85
N LYS A 174 3.59 2.67 17.50
CA LYS A 174 3.08 2.04 18.70
C LYS A 174 2.66 0.59 18.49
N ARG A 175 2.07 0.26 17.33
CA ARG A 175 1.60 -1.09 17.02
C ARG A 175 2.75 -2.06 16.78
N TYR A 176 3.78 -1.65 16.05
CA TYR A 176 4.82 -2.55 15.55
C TYR A 176 6.16 -2.45 16.29
N ASN A 177 6.37 -1.38 17.05
CA ASN A 177 7.53 -1.15 17.93
C ASN A 177 7.07 -0.89 19.39
N PRO A 178 6.47 -1.87 20.07
CA PRO A 178 5.97 -1.65 21.43
C PRO A 178 7.08 -1.32 22.44
N GLU A 179 8.31 -1.80 22.22
CA GLU A 179 9.45 -1.61 23.14
C GLU A 179 10.03 -0.18 23.15
N THR A 180 9.76 0.63 22.12
CA THR A 180 10.23 2.03 22.07
C THR A 180 9.30 3.02 22.80
N ASN A 181 8.17 2.55 23.36
CA ASN A 181 7.19 3.40 24.05
C ASN A 181 7.29 3.37 25.59
N GLU A 182 8.29 2.68 26.16
CA GLU A 182 8.54 2.61 27.61
C GLU A 182 9.70 3.49 28.10
N THR A 183 10.25 4.36 27.24
CA THR A 183 11.32 5.33 27.57
C THR A 183 10.87 6.75 27.31
#